data_AF-A0A3A5W1J2-F1
#
_entry.id   AF-A0A3A5W1J2-F1
#
_cell.length_a   1.000
_cell.length_b   1.000
_cell.length_c   1.000
_cell.angle_alpha   90.00
_cell.angle_beta   90.00
_cell.angle_gamma   90.00
#
_symmetry.space_group_name_H-M   'P 1'
#
loop_
_entity.id
_entity.type
_entity.pdbx_description
1 polymer ?
#
loop_
_entity_poly.entity_id
_entity_poly.type
_entity_poly.pdbx_seq_one_letter_code
_entity_poly.pdbx_strand_id
1 'polypeptide(L)'
;MVVIECPHCEEYIELDDDGSGMFECPFCEGEFEWGESDTLEPTSTGDRNNSITTFSHIAHGLGGALLIFGLFSNWVIILSGEISIGLTPFGVKASFGNLSETTSWFEGLTTGDAFLAFVGLIFMLLVIIALLFQIAHITFRIIVHMTEAGNLEISIRMVERAYYKRWATSKGALICTVVGYLLIQLTAFITLGADTGFEIIPRPSFYVISLIVVLIAQVYLSYQETLINQ
;
A
#
# COMPACT_ATOMS: atom_id res chain seq x y z
N MET A 1 -23.36 5.37 43.68
CA MET A 1 -22.85 4.40 44.64
C MET A 1 -23.17 2.99 44.14
N VAL A 2 -22.14 2.16 43.99
CA VAL A 2 -22.23 0.74 43.66
C VAL A 2 -21.88 -0.08 44.89
N VAL A 3 -22.68 -1.10 45.19
CA VAL A 3 -22.41 -2.03 46.29
C VAL A 3 -21.71 -3.24 45.71
N ILE A 4 -20.51 -3.54 46.20
CA ILE A 4 -19.68 -4.65 45.74
C ILE A 4 -19.32 -5.56 46.91
N GLU A 5 -19.01 -6.81 46.60
CA GLU A 5 -18.56 -7.80 47.58
C GLU A 5 -17.03 -7.84 47.61
N CYS A 6 -16.42 -7.71 48.79
CA CYS A 6 -14.97 -7.76 48.94
C CYS A 6 -14.45 -9.18 48.64
N PRO A 7 -13.44 -9.35 47.76
CA PRO A 7 -12.92 -10.67 47.39
C PRO A 7 -12.12 -11.36 48.52
N HIS A 8 -11.77 -10.64 49.59
CA HIS A 8 -10.95 -11.15 50.69
C HIS A 8 -11.75 -11.60 51.91
N CYS A 9 -12.89 -10.96 52.17
CA CYS A 9 -13.68 -11.21 53.39
C CYS A 9 -15.18 -11.34 53.17
N GLU A 10 -15.67 -11.30 51.92
CA GLU A 10 -17.09 -11.50 51.55
C GLU A 10 -18.04 -10.45 52.17
N GLU A 11 -17.50 -9.37 52.76
CA GLU A 11 -18.28 -8.24 53.25
C GLU A 11 -18.64 -7.27 52.12
N TYR A 12 -19.83 -6.68 52.21
CA TYR A 12 -20.32 -5.72 51.22
C TYR A 12 -19.78 -4.31 51.51
N ILE A 13 -19.23 -3.66 50.49
CA ILE A 13 -18.64 -2.32 50.55
C ILE A 13 -19.30 -1.42 49.50
N GLU A 14 -19.46 -0.15 49.85
CA GLU A 14 -20.03 0.87 48.96
C GLU A 14 -18.89 1.67 48.31
N LEU A 15 -18.86 1.70 46.98
CA LEU A 15 -17.95 2.52 46.19
C LEU A 15 -18.72 3.57 45.38
N ASP A 16 -18.04 4.63 44.93
CA ASP A 16 -18.60 5.62 44.02
C ASP A 16 -18.88 5.00 42.64
N ASP A 17 -19.90 5.50 41.90
CA ASP A 17 -20.31 4.92 40.60
C ASP A 17 -19.23 5.04 39.52
N ASP A 18 -18.29 5.96 39.70
CA ASP A 18 -17.13 6.22 38.85
C ASP A 18 -15.81 5.75 39.48
N GLY A 19 -15.87 4.97 40.57
CA GLY A 19 -14.69 4.41 41.22
C GLY A 19 -14.03 3.32 40.39
N SER A 20 -12.79 3.55 39.95
CA SER A 20 -11.91 2.55 39.33
C SER A 20 -10.49 2.64 39.89
N GLY A 21 -9.82 1.51 40.08
CA GLY A 21 -8.44 1.41 40.58
C GLY A 21 -8.28 0.47 41.76
N MET A 22 -7.20 0.67 42.53
CA MET A 22 -6.92 -0.10 43.75
C MET A 22 -7.64 0.52 44.95
N PHE A 23 -8.41 -0.30 45.65
CA PHE A 23 -9.15 0.05 46.86
C PHE A 23 -8.68 -0.82 48.03
N GLU A 24 -8.79 -0.28 49.24
CA GLU A 24 -8.52 -1.02 50.47
C GLU A 24 -9.84 -1.33 51.17
N CYS A 25 -10.07 -2.60 51.52
CA CYS A 25 -11.29 -2.99 52.21
C CYS A 25 -11.26 -2.49 53.67
N PRO A 26 -12.27 -1.74 54.15
CA PRO A 26 -12.30 -1.23 55.53
C PRO A 26 -12.52 -2.31 56.59
N PHE A 27 -12.88 -3.54 56.20
CA PHE A 27 -13.17 -4.65 57.11
C PHE A 27 -11.99 -5.59 57.32
N CYS A 28 -11.13 -5.77 56.32
CA CYS A 28 -10.02 -6.71 56.38
C CYS A 28 -8.66 -6.10 56.01
N GLU A 29 -8.61 -4.80 55.72
CA GLU A 29 -7.39 -4.07 55.30
C GLU A 29 -6.74 -4.70 54.04
N GLY A 30 -7.52 -5.46 53.27
CA GLY A 30 -7.07 -6.14 52.06
C GLY A 30 -7.23 -5.22 50.85
N GLU A 31 -6.14 -5.02 50.11
CA GLU A 31 -6.16 -4.28 48.85
C GLU A 31 -6.76 -5.15 47.71
N PHE A 32 -7.62 -4.56 46.89
CA PHE A 32 -8.22 -5.21 45.73
C PHE A 32 -8.45 -4.20 44.60
N GLU A 33 -8.42 -4.66 43.34
CA GLU A 33 -8.69 -3.83 42.17
C GLU A 33 -10.18 -3.87 41.81
N TRP A 34 -10.76 -2.72 41.47
CA TRP A 34 -12.15 -2.59 41.03
C TRP A 34 -12.25 -1.63 39.84
N GLY A 35 -13.11 -1.96 38.87
CA GLY A 35 -13.25 -1.20 37.60
C GLY A 35 -12.16 -1.51 36.58
N GLU A 36 -12.39 -1.16 35.31
CA GLU A 36 -11.33 -1.17 34.29
C GLU A 36 -10.39 0.00 34.58
N SER A 37 -9.15 -0.29 34.98
CA SER A 37 -8.16 0.74 35.22
C SER A 37 -7.71 1.33 33.87
N ASP A 38 -8.05 2.61 33.62
CA ASP A 38 -7.53 3.41 32.50
C ASP A 38 -6.01 3.64 32.57
N THR A 39 -5.34 3.09 33.60
CA THR A 39 -3.90 2.92 33.64
C THR A 39 -3.47 1.86 32.64
N LEU A 40 -3.31 2.31 31.40
CA LEU A 40 -2.42 1.72 30.41
C LEU A 40 -1.03 1.54 31.04
N GLU A 41 -0.80 0.42 31.72
CA GLU A 41 0.54 -0.07 31.95
C GLU A 41 1.15 -0.30 30.56
N PRO A 42 2.23 0.39 30.18
CA PRO A 42 2.89 0.13 28.91
C PRO A 42 3.61 -1.21 29.05
N THR A 43 2.89 -2.30 28.80
CA THR A 43 3.49 -3.60 28.61
C THR A 43 4.37 -3.48 27.38
N SER A 44 5.67 -3.34 27.63
CA SER A 44 6.75 -3.31 26.64
C SER A 44 6.98 -4.70 26.03
N THR A 45 5.91 -5.41 25.68
CA THR A 45 5.96 -6.37 24.59
C THR A 45 5.88 -5.52 23.33
N GLY A 46 6.93 -5.49 22.51
CA GLY A 46 6.87 -4.89 21.19
C GLY A 46 5.71 -5.51 20.42
N ASP A 47 4.57 -4.81 20.43
CA ASP A 47 3.31 -5.33 19.93
C ASP A 47 3.44 -5.50 18.42
N ARG A 48 3.58 -6.76 18.00
CA ARG A 48 3.78 -7.14 16.59
C ARG A 48 2.70 -6.53 15.70
N ASN A 49 1.50 -6.33 16.25
CA ASN A 49 0.38 -5.76 15.55
C ASN A 49 0.60 -4.26 15.25
N ASN A 50 1.13 -3.49 16.20
CA ASN A 50 1.46 -2.07 16.01
C ASN A 50 2.54 -1.85 14.92
N SER A 51 3.50 -2.76 14.82
CA SER A 51 4.54 -2.69 13.78
C SER A 51 3.97 -2.99 12.38
N ILE A 52 3.13 -4.03 12.25
CA ILE A 52 2.52 -4.41 10.97
C ILE A 52 1.62 -3.29 10.44
N THR A 53 0.76 -2.72 11.28
CA THR A 53 -0.11 -1.61 10.88
C THR A 53 0.70 -0.39 10.45
N THR A 54 1.75 -0.03 11.21
CA THR A 54 2.65 1.09 10.84
C THR A 54 3.33 0.87 9.48
N PHE A 55 3.91 -0.31 9.25
CA PHE A 55 4.55 -0.61 7.96
C PHE A 55 3.56 -0.67 6.81
N SER A 56 2.36 -1.19 7.06
CA SER A 56 1.25 -1.17 6.12
C SER A 56 0.86 0.26 5.76
N HIS A 57 0.80 1.15 6.76
CA HIS A 57 0.49 2.56 6.54
C HIS A 57 1.43 3.21 5.52
N ILE A 58 2.73 2.97 5.70
CA ILE A 58 3.79 3.46 4.84
C ILE A 58 3.71 2.82 3.45
N ALA A 59 3.55 1.50 3.36
CA ALA A 59 3.53 0.77 2.10
C ALA A 59 2.39 1.24 1.18
N HIS A 60 1.18 1.44 1.73
CA HIS A 60 0.02 1.91 0.98
C HIS A 60 0.19 3.35 0.46
N GLY A 61 0.71 4.24 1.31
CA GLY A 61 0.97 5.63 0.93
C GLY A 61 2.06 5.74 -0.13
N LEU A 62 3.16 5.01 0.07
CA LEU A 62 4.28 4.98 -0.87
C LEU A 62 3.90 4.33 -2.20
N GLY A 63 3.13 3.23 -2.17
CA GLY A 63 2.61 2.59 -3.38
C GLY A 63 1.71 3.52 -4.20
N GLY A 64 0.87 4.30 -3.52
CA GLY A 64 0.08 5.37 -4.14
C GLY A 64 0.93 6.43 -4.82
N ALA A 65 1.89 7.00 -4.07
CA ALA A 65 2.78 8.03 -4.58
C ALA A 65 3.61 7.53 -5.78
N LEU A 66 4.19 6.33 -5.68
CA LEU A 66 4.99 5.73 -6.75
C LEU A 66 4.15 5.35 -7.98
N LEU A 67 2.85 5.04 -7.86
CA LEU A 67 2.05 4.85 -9.08
C LEU A 67 1.77 6.17 -9.80
N ILE A 68 1.53 7.26 -9.05
CA ILE A 68 1.29 8.59 -9.61
C ILE A 68 2.56 9.12 -10.29
N PHE A 69 3.69 9.12 -9.60
CA PHE A 69 4.98 9.53 -10.19
C PHE A 69 5.41 8.58 -11.32
N GLY A 70 4.95 7.32 -11.27
CA GLY A 70 5.28 6.29 -12.23
C GLY A 70 4.72 6.55 -13.61
N LEU A 71 3.64 7.34 -13.71
CA LEU A 71 3.08 7.81 -14.97
C LEU A 71 4.10 8.54 -15.85
N PHE A 72 5.05 9.25 -15.23
CA PHE A 72 6.01 10.10 -15.93
C PHE A 72 7.46 9.64 -15.74
N SER A 73 7.66 8.54 -15.03
CA SER A 73 8.98 7.98 -14.76
C SER A 73 9.38 6.98 -15.83
N ASN A 74 10.69 6.80 -16.03
CA ASN A 74 11.21 5.75 -16.92
C ASN A 74 11.02 4.39 -16.23
N TRP A 75 10.37 3.43 -16.90
CA TRP A 75 10.23 2.06 -16.41
C TRP A 75 11.29 1.14 -17.02
N VAL A 76 11.58 1.34 -18.30
CA VAL A 76 12.68 0.71 -19.01
C VAL A 76 13.65 1.81 -19.42
N ILE A 77 14.94 1.56 -19.26
CA ILE A 77 16.00 2.49 -19.65
C ILE A 77 16.96 1.77 -20.57
N ILE A 78 17.38 2.49 -21.60
CA ILE A 78 18.42 2.11 -22.54
C ILE A 78 19.51 3.18 -22.46
N LEU A 79 20.76 2.76 -22.27
CA LEU A 79 21.91 3.65 -22.13
C LEU A 79 22.90 3.38 -23.25
N SER A 80 23.26 4.42 -24.00
CA SER A 80 24.29 4.37 -25.04
C SER A 80 25.12 5.66 -25.03
N GLY A 81 26.29 5.60 -24.39
CA GLY A 81 27.14 6.78 -24.20
C GLY A 81 26.41 7.90 -23.46
N GLU A 82 26.30 9.07 -24.09
CA GLU A 82 25.63 10.27 -23.54
C GLU A 82 24.12 10.30 -23.80
N ILE A 83 23.60 9.36 -24.60
CA ILE A 83 22.18 9.26 -24.94
C ILE A 83 21.53 8.23 -24.03
N SER A 84 20.38 8.60 -23.46
CA SER A 84 19.50 7.67 -22.78
C SER A 84 18.10 7.70 -23.39
N ILE A 85 17.50 6.52 -23.51
CA ILE A 85 16.12 6.35 -23.95
C ILE A 85 15.36 5.71 -22.80
N GLY A 86 14.32 6.39 -22.31
CA GLY A 86 13.41 5.91 -21.30
C GLY A 86 12.06 5.54 -21.92
N LEU A 87 11.52 4.37 -21.58
CA LEU A 87 10.14 4.03 -21.89
C LEU A 87 9.28 4.35 -20.67
N THR A 88 8.30 5.22 -20.86
CA THR A 88 7.36 5.69 -19.84
C THR A 88 5.94 5.26 -20.22
N PRO A 89 4.99 5.26 -19.28
CA PRO A 89 3.59 4.97 -19.60
C PRO A 89 3.00 5.84 -20.71
N PHE A 90 3.51 7.05 -20.95
CA PHE A 90 2.98 7.96 -21.96
C PHE A 90 3.83 8.09 -23.23
N GLY A 91 5.00 7.47 -23.30
CA GLY A 91 5.83 7.57 -24.49
C GLY A 91 7.29 7.17 -24.33
N VAL A 92 8.05 7.41 -25.39
CA VAL A 92 9.50 7.28 -25.44
C VAL A 92 10.12 8.62 -25.09
N LYS A 93 10.94 8.65 -24.05
CA LYS A 93 11.70 9.82 -23.62
C LYS A 93 13.15 9.68 -24.06
N ALA A 94 13.58 10.46 -25.02
CA ALA A 94 14.98 10.59 -25.36
C ALA A 94 15.62 11.67 -24.47
N SER A 95 16.86 11.45 -24.03
CA SER A 95 17.63 12.44 -23.28
C SER A 95 19.09 12.44 -23.72
N PHE A 96 19.62 13.64 -23.94
CA PHE A 96 21.01 13.89 -24.31
C PHE A 96 21.54 15.05 -23.46
N GLY A 97 22.43 14.74 -22.51
CA GLY A 97 22.84 15.71 -21.50
C GLY A 97 21.64 16.27 -20.72
N ASN A 98 21.44 17.60 -20.78
CA ASN A 98 20.33 18.29 -20.13
C ASN A 98 19.08 18.46 -21.03
N LEU A 99 19.14 18.02 -22.28
CA LEU A 99 18.03 18.10 -23.21
C LEU A 99 17.22 16.81 -23.13
N SER A 100 15.90 16.93 -23.11
CA SER A 100 15.00 15.79 -23.18
C SER A 100 13.79 16.11 -24.03
N GLU A 101 13.45 15.17 -24.91
CA GLU A 101 12.24 15.18 -25.71
C GLU A 101 11.44 13.91 -25.43
N THR A 102 10.12 14.00 -25.48
CA THR A 102 9.22 12.86 -25.28
C THR A 102 8.28 12.75 -26.46
N THR A 103 8.33 11.61 -27.14
CA THR A 103 7.41 11.25 -28.21
C THR A 103 6.32 10.36 -27.62
N SER A 104 5.06 10.76 -27.81
CA SER A 104 3.94 10.01 -27.23
C SER A 104 3.66 8.71 -27.99
N TRP A 105 3.03 7.73 -27.34
CA TRP A 105 2.59 6.50 -28.03
C TRP A 105 1.58 6.77 -29.15
N PHE A 106 0.81 7.85 -29.06
CA PHE A 106 -0.16 8.24 -30.08
C PHE A 106 0.52 8.74 -31.35
N GLU A 107 1.63 9.48 -31.23
CA GLU A 107 2.44 9.91 -32.38
C GLU A 107 3.09 8.71 -33.07
N GLY A 108 3.53 7.70 -32.30
CA GLY A 108 4.09 6.46 -32.86
C GLY A 108 3.13 5.69 -33.78
N LEU A 109 1.82 5.89 -33.64
CA LEU A 109 0.83 5.27 -34.54
C LEU A 109 0.86 5.86 -35.96
N THR A 110 1.34 7.08 -36.14
CA THR A 110 1.35 7.79 -37.44
C THR A 110 2.72 7.81 -38.10
N THR A 111 3.80 7.59 -37.35
CA THR A 111 5.19 7.77 -37.80
C THR A 111 5.90 6.49 -38.24
N GLY A 112 5.28 5.31 -38.13
CA GLY A 112 5.77 4.06 -38.75
C GLY A 112 6.02 2.90 -37.80
N ASP A 113 6.24 3.14 -36.51
CA ASP A 113 6.47 2.10 -35.49
C ASP A 113 5.17 1.65 -34.80
N ALA A 114 4.15 1.36 -35.61
CA ALA A 114 2.80 1.05 -35.13
C ALA A 114 2.75 -0.09 -34.11
N PHE A 115 3.66 -1.08 -34.23
CA PHE A 115 3.75 -2.19 -33.27
C PHE A 115 4.20 -1.71 -31.88
N LEU A 116 5.31 -0.97 -31.79
CA LEU A 116 5.81 -0.44 -30.52
C LEU A 116 4.80 0.53 -29.90
N ALA A 117 4.18 1.38 -30.72
CA ALA A 117 3.13 2.30 -30.31
C ALA A 117 1.91 1.57 -29.72
N PHE A 118 1.41 0.53 -30.41
CA PHE A 118 0.27 -0.26 -29.94
C PHE A 118 0.56 -0.96 -28.61
N VAL A 119 1.74 -1.56 -28.47
CA VAL A 119 2.16 -2.17 -27.19
C VAL A 119 2.33 -1.12 -26.11
N GLY A 120 2.89 0.05 -26.44
CA GLY A 120 3.00 1.21 -25.56
C GLY A 120 1.64 1.68 -25.03
N LEU A 121 0.59 1.68 -25.88
CA LEU A 121 -0.77 2.01 -25.46
C LEU A 121 -1.40 0.96 -24.54
N ILE A 122 -1.14 -0.33 -24.76
CA ILE A 122 -1.58 -1.38 -23.84
C ILE A 122 -0.86 -1.22 -22.49
N PHE A 123 0.45 -0.96 -22.52
CA PHE A 123 1.23 -0.67 -21.33
C PHE A 123 0.67 0.54 -20.57
N MET A 124 0.40 1.65 -21.26
CA MET A 124 -0.26 2.85 -20.71
C MET A 124 -1.58 2.48 -20.02
N LEU A 125 -2.45 1.71 -20.68
CA LEU A 125 -3.74 1.30 -20.14
C LEU A 125 -3.59 0.45 -18.88
N LEU A 126 -2.64 -0.50 -18.87
CA LEU A 126 -2.36 -1.33 -17.69
C LEU A 126 -1.89 -0.49 -16.50
N VAL A 127 -1.06 0.53 -16.73
CA VAL A 127 -0.62 1.44 -15.66
C VAL A 127 -1.77 2.29 -15.14
N ILE A 128 -2.65 2.78 -16.02
CA ILE A 128 -3.87 3.51 -15.61
C ILE A 128 -4.78 2.59 -14.77
N ILE A 129 -5.00 1.34 -15.20
CA ILE A 129 -5.78 0.37 -14.43
C ILE A 129 -5.12 0.08 -13.08
N ALA A 130 -3.79 -0.03 -13.02
CA ALA A 130 -3.06 -0.18 -11.75
C ALA A 130 -3.29 1.01 -10.80
N LEU A 131 -3.28 2.24 -11.34
CA LEU A 131 -3.57 3.44 -10.57
C LEU A 131 -5.03 3.46 -10.05
N LEU A 132 -6.00 3.05 -10.88
CA LEU A 132 -7.40 2.94 -10.45
C LEU A 132 -7.58 1.92 -9.32
N PHE A 133 -6.92 0.76 -9.43
CA PHE A 133 -6.89 -0.21 -8.35
C PHE A 133 -6.27 0.36 -7.08
N GLN A 134 -5.19 1.13 -7.20
CA GLN A 134 -4.54 1.76 -6.06
C GLN A 134 -5.40 2.83 -5.39
N ILE A 135 -6.12 3.64 -6.17
CA ILE A 135 -7.09 4.61 -5.65
C ILE A 135 -8.18 3.88 -4.87
N ALA A 136 -8.80 2.85 -5.46
CA ALA A 136 -9.82 2.05 -4.79
C ALA A 136 -9.29 1.39 -3.51
N HIS A 137 -8.06 0.89 -3.53
CA HIS A 137 -7.37 0.32 -2.38
C HIS A 137 -7.21 1.32 -1.23
N ILE A 138 -6.72 2.53 -1.53
CA ILE A 138 -6.58 3.60 -0.54
C ILE A 138 -7.96 4.02 0.01
N THR A 139 -8.98 4.12 -0.85
CA THR A 139 -10.34 4.40 -0.42
C THR A 139 -10.87 3.37 0.57
N PHE A 140 -10.73 2.08 0.29
CA PHE A 140 -11.17 1.04 1.23
C PHE A 140 -10.42 1.11 2.56
N ARG A 141 -9.12 1.43 2.53
CA ARG A 141 -8.34 1.63 3.76
C ARG A 141 -8.83 2.83 4.57
N ILE A 142 -9.13 3.96 3.93
CA ILE A 142 -9.67 5.15 4.61
C ILE A 142 -11.02 4.81 5.26
N ILE A 143 -11.90 4.10 4.55
CA ILE A 143 -13.21 3.68 5.10
C ILE A 143 -13.01 2.87 6.39
N VAL A 144 -12.16 1.84 6.37
CA VAL A 144 -11.87 1.01 7.54
C VAL A 144 -11.36 1.85 8.71
N HIS A 145 -10.36 2.71 8.46
CA HIS A 145 -9.77 3.56 9.50
C HIS A 145 -10.77 4.57 10.07
N MET A 146 -11.65 5.16 9.26
CA MET A 146 -12.67 6.08 9.74
C MET A 146 -13.72 5.38 10.60
N THR A 147 -14.06 4.13 10.28
CA THR A 147 -14.98 3.33 11.09
C THR A 147 -14.38 2.93 12.42
N GLU A 148 -13.12 2.51 12.45
CA GLU A 148 -12.39 2.17 13.69
C GLU A 148 -12.21 3.39 14.60
N ALA A 149 -12.03 4.57 14.03
CA ALA A 149 -11.95 5.83 14.78
C ALA A 149 -13.32 6.33 15.29
N GLY A 150 -14.42 5.61 15.07
CA GLY A 150 -15.78 6.06 15.44
C GLY A 150 -16.31 7.24 14.62
N ASN A 151 -15.58 7.64 13.56
CA ASN A 151 -15.94 8.80 12.73
C ASN A 151 -16.87 8.43 11.56
N LEU A 152 -17.12 7.13 11.34
CA LEU A 152 -17.97 6.64 10.26
C LEU A 152 -18.71 5.37 10.69
N GLU A 153 -19.99 5.51 11.02
CA GLU A 153 -20.85 4.38 11.32
C GLU A 153 -21.36 3.72 10.02
N ILE A 154 -20.93 2.49 9.79
CA ILE A 154 -21.39 1.65 8.67
C ILE A 154 -21.69 0.25 9.17
N SER A 155 -22.54 -0.48 8.46
CA SER A 155 -22.88 -1.86 8.84
C SER A 155 -21.62 -2.75 8.87
N ILE A 156 -21.58 -3.71 9.80
CA ILE A 156 -20.47 -4.67 9.91
C ILE A 156 -20.19 -5.41 8.60
N ARG A 157 -21.25 -5.74 7.84
CA ARG A 157 -21.15 -6.36 6.51
C ARG A 157 -20.42 -5.48 5.49
N MET A 158 -20.50 -4.15 5.61
CA MET A 158 -19.75 -3.23 4.76
C MET A 158 -18.27 -3.18 5.14
N VAL A 159 -17.97 -3.23 6.44
CA VAL A 159 -16.59 -3.28 6.97
C VAL A 159 -15.88 -4.55 6.48
N GLU A 160 -16.50 -5.71 6.66
CA GLU A 160 -15.96 -7.00 6.18
C GLU A 160 -15.69 -6.99 4.66
N ARG A 161 -16.62 -6.43 3.88
CA ARG A 161 -16.43 -6.27 2.43
C ARG A 161 -15.30 -5.31 2.10
N ALA A 162 -15.13 -4.23 2.87
CA ALA A 162 -14.03 -3.29 2.67
C ALA A 162 -12.68 -3.99 2.90
N TYR A 163 -12.56 -4.79 3.97
CA TYR A 163 -11.38 -5.62 4.23
C TYR A 163 -11.05 -6.58 3.09
N TYR A 164 -12.04 -7.35 2.63
CA TYR A 164 -11.85 -8.30 1.53
C TYR A 164 -11.48 -7.61 0.21
N LYS A 165 -12.21 -6.54 -0.16
CA LYS A 165 -11.96 -5.80 -1.41
C LYS A 165 -10.62 -5.08 -1.38
N ARG A 166 -10.18 -4.59 -0.23
CA ARG A 166 -8.88 -3.89 -0.06
C ARG A 166 -7.71 -4.76 -0.50
N TRP A 167 -7.68 -6.03 -0.09
CA TRP A 167 -6.62 -6.94 -0.51
C TRP A 167 -6.69 -7.24 -2.02
N ALA A 168 -7.90 -7.46 -2.55
CA ALA A 168 -8.11 -7.72 -3.97
C ALA A 168 -7.65 -6.55 -4.85
N THR A 169 -7.95 -5.30 -4.47
CA THR A 169 -7.52 -4.11 -5.21
C THR A 169 -6.01 -3.90 -5.12
N SER A 170 -5.38 -4.17 -3.97
CA SER A 170 -3.91 -4.14 -3.82
C SER A 170 -3.22 -5.10 -4.79
N LYS A 171 -3.73 -6.33 -4.88
CA LYS A 171 -3.25 -7.34 -5.84
C LYS A 171 -3.46 -6.92 -7.28
N GLY A 172 -4.62 -6.33 -7.60
CA GLY A 172 -4.91 -5.79 -8.93
C GLY A 172 -3.86 -4.77 -9.37
N ALA A 173 -3.50 -3.84 -8.49
CA ALA A 173 -2.47 -2.85 -8.76
C ALA A 173 -1.10 -3.49 -9.04
N LEU A 174 -0.68 -4.47 -8.23
CA LEU A 174 0.57 -5.21 -8.45
C LEU A 174 0.56 -5.98 -9.78
N ILE A 175 -0.49 -6.73 -10.06
CA ILE A 175 -0.58 -7.57 -11.27
C ILE A 175 -0.52 -6.69 -12.51
N CYS A 176 -1.32 -5.63 -12.59
CA CYS A 176 -1.31 -4.72 -13.73
C CYS A 176 0.05 -4.04 -13.91
N THR A 177 0.72 -3.66 -12.81
CA THR A 177 2.08 -3.08 -12.84
C THR A 177 3.10 -4.08 -13.38
N VAL A 178 3.13 -5.30 -12.86
CA VAL A 178 4.09 -6.34 -13.29
C VAL A 178 3.84 -6.75 -14.73
N VAL A 179 2.59 -7.00 -15.12
CA VAL A 179 2.24 -7.36 -16.51
C VAL A 179 2.60 -6.22 -17.47
N GLY A 180 2.27 -4.98 -17.12
CA GLY A 180 2.63 -3.80 -17.91
C GLY A 180 4.14 -3.66 -18.08
N TYR A 181 4.90 -3.80 -16.99
CA TYR A 181 6.36 -3.77 -17.03
C TYR A 181 6.96 -4.88 -17.90
N LEU A 182 6.53 -6.13 -17.71
CA LEU A 182 7.04 -7.27 -18.48
C LEU A 182 6.74 -7.11 -19.98
N LEU A 183 5.53 -6.63 -20.31
CA LEU A 183 5.13 -6.37 -21.68
C LEU A 183 6.05 -5.36 -22.37
N ILE A 184 6.29 -4.20 -21.75
CA ILE A 184 7.13 -3.15 -22.35
C ILE A 184 8.60 -3.54 -22.35
N GLN A 185 9.09 -4.24 -21.31
CA GLN A 185 10.47 -4.74 -21.22
C GLN A 185 10.77 -5.79 -22.30
N LEU A 186 9.86 -6.74 -22.52
CA LEU A 186 10.02 -7.75 -23.56
C LEU A 186 9.96 -7.12 -24.95
N THR A 187 9.04 -6.18 -25.15
CA THR A 187 8.92 -5.47 -26.43
C THR A 187 10.17 -4.66 -26.72
N ALA A 188 10.69 -3.90 -25.75
CA ALA A 188 11.94 -3.18 -25.88
C ALA A 188 13.11 -4.12 -26.22
N PHE A 189 13.16 -5.29 -25.59
CA PHE A 189 14.20 -6.29 -25.86
C PHE A 189 14.12 -6.83 -27.30
N ILE A 190 12.91 -7.07 -27.80
CA ILE A 190 12.69 -7.60 -29.16
C ILE A 190 12.95 -6.52 -30.22
N THR A 191 12.42 -5.32 -30.04
CA THR A 191 12.51 -4.26 -31.06
C THR A 191 13.86 -3.56 -31.00
N LEU A 192 14.20 -2.98 -29.85
CA LEU A 192 15.40 -2.13 -29.72
C LEU A 192 16.67 -2.97 -29.49
N GLY A 193 16.54 -4.14 -28.86
CA GLY A 193 17.66 -5.06 -28.67
C GLY A 193 18.08 -5.74 -29.98
N ALA A 194 17.13 -6.20 -30.81
CA ALA A 194 17.46 -6.87 -32.06
C ALA A 194 18.11 -5.91 -33.08
N ASP A 195 17.64 -4.66 -33.15
CA ASP A 195 18.17 -3.64 -34.08
C ASP A 195 19.63 -3.27 -33.79
N THR A 196 20.10 -3.49 -32.55
CA THR A 196 21.48 -3.22 -32.12
C THR A 196 22.34 -4.48 -32.04
N GLY A 197 21.86 -5.63 -32.51
CA GLY A 197 22.56 -6.91 -32.35
C GLY A 197 22.77 -7.30 -30.88
N PHE A 198 21.91 -6.81 -29.98
CA PHE A 198 22.00 -6.96 -28.52
C PHE A 198 23.22 -6.33 -27.85
N GLU A 199 23.93 -5.43 -28.54
CA GLU A 199 25.00 -4.64 -27.91
C GLU A 199 24.46 -3.69 -26.83
N ILE A 200 23.20 -3.25 -27.00
CA ILE A 200 22.51 -2.36 -26.07
C ILE A 200 21.29 -3.10 -25.50
N ILE A 201 21.36 -3.45 -24.22
CA ILE A 201 20.31 -4.23 -23.54
C ILE A 201 19.39 -3.28 -22.76
N PRO A 202 18.07 -3.24 -23.05
CA PRO A 202 17.09 -2.51 -22.25
C PRO A 202 17.02 -3.08 -20.83
N ARG A 203 17.02 -2.21 -19.81
CA ARG A 203 17.05 -2.61 -18.39
C ARG A 203 15.88 -2.04 -17.61
N PRO A 204 15.44 -2.72 -16.54
CA PRO A 204 14.56 -2.09 -15.55
C PRO A 204 15.23 -0.83 -14.99
N SER A 205 14.44 0.22 -14.84
CA SER A 205 14.86 1.36 -14.04
C SER A 205 14.88 1.00 -12.55
N PHE A 206 15.67 1.72 -11.76
CA PHE A 206 15.59 1.64 -10.30
C PHE A 206 14.15 1.94 -9.82
N TYR A 207 13.49 2.88 -10.49
CA TYR A 207 12.13 3.28 -10.18
C TYR A 207 11.14 2.12 -10.23
N VAL A 208 11.10 1.37 -11.33
CA VAL A 208 10.13 0.27 -11.46
C VAL A 208 10.42 -0.87 -10.49
N ILE A 209 11.70 -1.10 -10.17
CA ILE A 209 12.10 -2.07 -9.14
C ILE A 209 11.56 -1.65 -7.78
N SER A 210 11.78 -0.39 -7.37
CA SER A 210 11.27 0.14 -6.10
C SER A 210 9.73 0.09 -6.06
N LEU A 211 9.05 0.46 -7.14
CA LEU A 211 7.59 0.39 -7.25
C LEU A 211 7.08 -1.04 -7.04
N ILE A 212 7.66 -2.02 -7.73
CA ILE A 212 7.24 -3.43 -7.62
C ILE A 212 7.48 -3.95 -6.20
N VAL A 213 8.64 -3.65 -5.59
CA VAL A 213 8.95 -4.06 -4.20
C VAL A 213 7.93 -3.49 -3.22
N VAL A 214 7.60 -2.20 -3.36
CA VAL A 214 6.60 -1.55 -2.49
C VAL A 214 5.22 -2.17 -2.69
N LEU A 215 4.80 -2.45 -3.93
CA LEU A 215 3.51 -3.09 -4.19
C LEU A 215 3.45 -4.55 -3.70
N ILE A 216 4.56 -5.28 -3.73
CA ILE A 216 4.65 -6.62 -3.12
C ILE A 216 4.48 -6.53 -1.61
N ALA A 217 5.21 -5.61 -0.95
CA ALA A 217 5.08 -5.37 0.48
C ALA A 217 3.64 -4.95 0.83
N GLN A 218 3.03 -4.09 0.01
CA GLN A 218 1.66 -3.64 0.14
C GLN A 218 0.65 -4.80 0.14
N VAL A 219 0.78 -5.72 -0.82
CA VAL A 219 -0.09 -6.90 -0.94
C VAL A 219 0.10 -7.82 0.26
N TYR A 220 1.36 -8.05 0.66
CA TYR A 220 1.69 -8.91 1.80
C TYR A 220 1.13 -8.35 3.11
N LEU A 221 1.38 -7.08 3.41
CA LEU A 221 0.91 -6.44 4.65
C LEU A 221 -0.62 -6.33 4.68
N SER A 222 -1.25 -5.98 3.56
CA SER A 222 -2.72 -5.97 3.46
C SER A 222 -3.32 -7.35 3.72
N TYR A 223 -2.62 -8.43 3.33
CA TYR A 223 -3.06 -9.80 3.60
C TYR A 223 -2.94 -10.14 5.08
N GLN A 224 -1.80 -9.80 5.71
CA GLN A 224 -1.59 -10.03 7.14
C GLN A 224 -2.63 -9.32 8.00
N GLU A 225 -2.95 -8.06 7.70
CA GLU A 225 -4.03 -7.34 8.40
C GLU A 225 -5.40 -8.01 8.24
N THR A 226 -5.72 -8.56 7.06
CA THR A 226 -6.96 -9.30 6.88
C THR A 226 -7.02 -10.56 7.73
N LEU A 227 -5.88 -11.21 8.01
CA LEU A 227 -5.84 -12.38 8.90
C LEU A 227 -5.92 -12.01 10.38
N ILE A 228 -5.41 -10.84 10.78
CA ILE A 228 -5.47 -10.38 12.18
C ILE A 228 -6.90 -9.96 12.56
N ASN A 229 -7.66 -9.41 11.61
CA ASN A 229 -8.99 -8.84 11.85
C ASN A 229 -10.14 -9.82 11.51
N GLN A 230 -9.83 -11.11 11.32
CA GLN A 230 -10.77 -12.22 11.16
C GLN A 230 -10.82 -13.06 12.43
#